data_AF-A0A975TR47-F1
#
_entry.id   AF-A0A975TR47-F1
#
_cell.length_a   1.000
_cell.length_b   1.000
_cell.length_c   1.000
_cell.angle_alpha   90.00
_cell.angle_beta   90.00
_cell.angle_gamma   90.00
#
_symmetry.space_group_name_H-M   'P 1'
#
loop_
_entity.id
_entity.type
_entity.pdbx_description
1 polymer ?
#
loop_
_entity_poly.entity_id
_entity_poly.type
_entity_poly.pdbx_seq_one_letter_code
_entity_poly.pdbx_strand_id
1 'polypeptide(L)'
;MSNGLLSSMDHRKAEKDLMRYLVQPRGPGKSWVFRMATPLALVGVPNPWDGKPLAKEIKRGLGTRHLPEARTRRDVVLADIRRLQVSLSDGEAFSLASAVQWRETILTDQAEAQAQGDGHNVGSEFVLADKLEQAEAAGFPRDQLKRFARVATGKGFPLDLAHAQYVKARRPANPYGYAPLKRATVANLDTAMKHLRAFLHDEAKTACMEDLTPELAQRFRDEYLPSVPNNRNPRGLSAQTVAKNVNLLKQVWVWAIGEGHLGRKARNPWEFRKGLRRTVNKREKVREDYQPHEFSALLKATTRGSREGDILRLAIASGYRADELATLSIDEVKADGSGFSLAQGKTSNAKRFIPLVDDAKELRQPVWRLTAHRVGYSSNGPSGLPQGRLLPSLSGSPAFAAKCWDLRPMDASLSIPPVTLG
;
A
#
# COMPACT_ATOMS: atom_id res chain seq x y z
N MET A 1 52.46 43.27 -11.38
CA MET A 1 51.53 42.76 -10.36
C MET A 1 50.27 43.59 -10.44
N SER A 2 49.14 42.95 -10.72
CA SER A 2 47.84 43.59 -10.93
C SER A 2 47.29 44.15 -9.61
N ASN A 3 47.14 45.47 -9.53
CA ASN A 3 46.39 46.13 -8.47
C ASN A 3 44.89 45.80 -8.65
N GLY A 4 44.46 44.70 -8.04
CA GLY A 4 43.05 44.37 -7.90
C GLY A 4 42.38 45.40 -6.99
N LEU A 5 41.59 46.29 -7.57
CA LEU A 5 40.64 47.15 -6.86
C LEU A 5 39.74 46.27 -5.98
N LEU A 6 39.98 46.30 -4.67
CA LEU A 6 39.03 45.82 -3.67
C LEU A 6 37.74 46.63 -3.85
N SER A 7 36.74 45.96 -4.41
CA SER A 7 35.38 46.45 -4.56
C SER A 7 34.93 47.11 -3.24
N SER A 8 34.69 48.42 -3.30
CA SER A 8 34.01 49.18 -2.26
C SER A 8 32.65 48.53 -2.01
N MET A 9 32.58 47.68 -0.98
CA MET A 9 31.32 47.09 -0.53
C MET A 9 30.45 48.24 -0.02
N ASP A 10 29.33 48.47 -0.70
CA ASP A 10 28.36 49.49 -0.33
C ASP A 10 27.71 49.12 1.02
N HIS A 11 28.33 49.59 2.11
CA HIS A 11 27.96 49.26 3.50
C HIS A 11 26.50 49.59 3.83
N ARG A 12 25.90 50.58 3.13
CA ARG A 12 24.49 50.95 3.31
C ARG A 12 23.53 49.89 2.76
N LYS A 13 23.90 49.23 1.66
CA LYS A 13 23.10 48.15 1.08
C LYS A 13 23.18 46.90 1.95
N ALA A 14 24.37 46.59 2.46
CA ALA A 14 24.59 45.51 3.41
C ALA A 14 23.79 45.70 4.70
N GLU A 15 23.74 46.92 5.25
CA GLU A 15 22.90 47.22 6.42
C GLU A 15 21.41 47.02 6.14
N LYS A 16 20.91 47.44 4.98
CA LYS A 16 19.48 47.29 4.63
C LYS A 16 19.07 45.82 4.50
N ASP A 17 19.91 44.99 3.90
CA ASP A 17 19.69 43.53 3.83
C ASP A 17 19.84 42.86 5.20
N LEU A 18 20.79 43.31 6.03
CA LEU A 18 20.98 42.82 7.39
C LEU A 18 19.83 43.20 8.35
N MET A 19 19.02 44.21 8.00
CA MET A 19 17.83 44.60 8.78
C MET A 19 16.54 44.00 8.23
N ARG A 20 16.61 43.23 7.14
CA ARG A 20 15.43 42.58 6.54
C ARG A 20 14.73 41.70 7.59
N TYR A 21 13.42 41.90 7.72
CA TYR A 21 12.52 41.23 8.67
C TYR A 21 12.70 41.57 10.16
N LEU A 22 13.51 42.57 10.51
CA LEU A 22 13.67 43.04 11.89
C LEU A 22 12.97 44.39 12.08
N VAL A 23 12.07 44.49 13.07
CA VAL A 23 11.32 45.71 13.39
C VAL A 23 11.31 45.95 14.89
N GLN A 24 11.38 47.22 15.31
CA GLN A 24 11.16 47.66 16.70
C GLN A 24 9.81 48.39 16.80
N PRO A 25 8.70 47.69 17.05
CA PRO A 25 7.36 48.30 17.01
C PRO A 25 7.14 49.35 18.11
N ARG A 26 7.92 49.33 19.20
CA ARG A 26 7.84 50.27 20.33
C ARG A 26 8.94 51.36 20.31
N GLY A 27 9.61 51.53 19.18
CA GLY A 27 10.68 52.52 19.00
C GLY A 27 12.09 52.03 19.36
N PRO A 28 13.11 52.88 19.11
CA PRO A 28 14.51 52.53 19.29
C PRO A 28 14.85 52.13 20.74
N GLY A 29 15.75 51.16 20.89
CA GLY A 29 16.19 50.64 22.19
C GLY A 29 15.20 49.65 22.86
N LYS A 30 14.07 49.33 22.22
CA LYS A 30 13.15 48.28 22.67
C LYS A 30 13.49 46.92 22.04
N SER A 31 12.79 45.87 22.47
CA SER A 31 13.00 44.50 21.97
C SER A 31 12.73 44.39 20.48
N TRP A 32 13.59 43.66 19.77
CA TRP A 32 13.41 43.34 18.36
C TRP A 32 12.29 42.33 18.12
N VAL A 33 11.57 42.50 17.02
CA VAL A 33 10.51 41.60 16.54
C VAL A 33 10.85 41.17 15.12
N PHE A 34 10.76 39.87 14.87
CA PHE A 34 10.76 39.29 13.54
C PHE A 34 9.41 39.51 12.88
N ARG A 35 9.41 40.11 11.68
CA ARG A 35 8.19 40.38 10.90
C ARG A 35 8.44 40.02 9.44
N MET A 36 7.74 39.02 8.93
CA MET A 36 7.86 38.53 7.55
C MET A 36 6.46 38.20 7.01
N ALA A 37 6.18 38.55 5.76
CA ALA A 37 5.01 38.03 5.06
C ALA A 37 5.14 36.51 4.96
N THR A 38 4.17 35.77 5.49
CA THR A 38 4.21 34.31 5.49
C THR A 38 4.25 33.84 4.05
N PRO A 39 5.23 33.01 3.64
CA PRO A 39 5.18 32.38 2.33
C PRO A 39 3.83 31.67 2.18
N LEU A 40 3.14 31.90 1.07
CA LEU A 40 1.75 31.46 0.91
C LEU A 40 1.58 29.94 1.11
N ALA A 41 2.59 29.15 0.73
CA ALA A 41 2.63 27.70 0.98
C ALA A 41 2.55 27.30 2.47
N LEU A 42 2.93 28.20 3.39
CA LEU A 42 2.88 28.00 4.83
C LEU A 42 1.58 28.50 5.48
N VAL A 43 0.74 29.26 4.77
CA VAL A 43 -0.47 29.83 5.37
C VAL A 43 -1.44 28.69 5.74
N GLY A 44 -1.91 28.70 6.99
CA GLY A 44 -2.75 27.63 7.55
C GLY A 44 -1.98 26.43 8.13
N VAL A 45 -0.67 26.33 7.88
CA VAL A 45 0.16 25.25 8.43
C VAL A 45 0.39 25.49 9.92
N PRO A 46 0.29 24.46 10.78
CA PRO A 46 0.60 24.61 12.20
C PRO A 46 2.00 25.15 12.40
N ASN A 47 2.08 26.28 13.09
CA ASN A 47 3.32 26.93 13.47
C ASN A 47 4.08 26.02 14.46
N PRO A 48 5.37 25.71 14.23
CA PRO A 48 6.15 24.82 15.10
C PRO A 48 6.37 25.38 16.52
N TRP A 49 6.13 26.68 16.75
CA TRP A 49 6.43 27.32 18.03
C TRP A 49 5.21 27.42 18.96
N ASP A 50 4.00 27.55 18.42
CA ASP A 50 2.77 27.72 19.21
C ASP A 50 1.63 26.76 18.80
N GLY A 51 1.83 25.93 17.78
CA GLY A 51 0.84 25.00 17.23
C GLY A 51 -0.31 25.66 16.45
N LYS A 52 -0.37 27.00 16.39
CA LYS A 52 -1.46 27.71 15.73
C LYS A 52 -1.23 27.78 14.22
N PRO A 53 -2.28 27.78 13.38
CA PRO A 53 -2.12 27.97 11.94
C PRO A 53 -1.39 29.29 11.63
N LEU A 54 -0.37 29.25 10.77
CA LEU A 54 0.34 30.45 10.34
C LEU A 54 -0.61 31.38 9.56
N ALA A 55 -0.74 32.62 10.02
CA ALA A 55 -1.51 33.67 9.36
C ALA A 55 -0.79 34.22 8.11
N LYS A 56 -1.33 35.25 7.46
CA LYS A 56 -0.69 35.95 6.32
C LYS A 56 0.65 36.62 6.68
N GLU A 57 0.90 36.86 7.96
CA GLU A 57 2.11 37.50 8.45
C GLU A 57 2.65 36.80 9.70
N ILE A 58 3.94 36.45 9.69
CA ILE A 58 4.65 35.87 10.84
C ILE A 58 5.19 37.03 11.69
N LYS A 59 4.72 37.12 12.93
CA LYS A 59 5.23 38.06 13.94
C LYS A 59 5.77 37.29 15.13
N ARG A 60 7.06 37.47 15.45
CA ARG A 60 7.68 36.81 16.60
C ARG A 60 8.58 37.76 17.38
N GLY A 61 8.34 37.89 18.68
CA GLY A 61 9.26 38.60 19.57
C GLY A 61 10.59 37.85 19.68
N LEU A 62 11.71 38.55 19.46
CA LEU A 62 13.05 37.95 19.57
C LEU A 62 13.62 38.05 20.98
N GLY A 63 12.98 38.77 21.90
CA GLY A 63 13.37 38.81 23.33
C GLY A 63 14.72 39.47 23.64
N THR A 64 15.34 40.17 22.68
CA THR A 64 16.62 40.86 22.88
C THR A 64 16.53 42.31 22.38
N ARG A 65 17.32 43.19 23.01
CA ARG A 65 17.54 44.59 22.58
C ARG A 65 18.83 44.74 21.77
N HIS A 66 19.74 43.76 21.88
CA HIS A 66 21.06 43.78 21.25
C HIS A 66 20.95 43.35 19.78
N LEU A 67 21.35 44.23 18.85
CA LEU A 67 21.14 44.02 17.42
C LEU A 67 21.86 42.77 16.86
N PRO A 68 23.14 42.49 17.19
CA PRO A 68 23.80 41.26 16.75
C PRO A 68 23.06 39.99 17.17
N GLU A 69 22.55 39.95 18.40
CA GLU A 69 21.81 38.80 18.91
C GLU A 69 20.44 38.67 18.21
N ALA A 70 19.77 39.79 17.92
CA ALA A 70 18.53 39.81 17.15
C ALA A 70 18.74 39.25 15.74
N ARG A 71 19.88 39.55 15.09
CA ARG A 71 20.22 38.98 13.77
C ARG A 71 20.39 37.46 13.84
N THR A 72 21.14 36.95 14.82
CA THR A 72 21.29 35.51 15.01
C THR A 72 19.95 34.82 15.24
N ARG A 73 19.08 35.39 16.11
CA ARG A 73 17.75 34.83 16.36
C ARG A 73 16.83 34.91 15.13
N ARG A 74 16.92 35.97 14.33
CA ARG A 74 16.23 36.08 13.03
C ARG A 74 16.64 34.94 12.10
N ASP A 75 17.94 34.68 11.98
CA ASP A 75 18.44 33.67 11.04
C ASP A 75 17.99 32.25 11.44
N VAL A 76 17.90 31.97 12.75
CA VAL A 76 17.28 30.73 13.26
C VAL A 76 15.80 30.64 12.84
N VAL A 77 15.02 31.72 13.05
CA VAL A 77 13.60 31.74 12.65
C VAL A 77 13.45 31.58 11.12
N LEU A 78 14.31 32.20 10.32
CA LEU A 78 14.31 32.04 8.87
C LEU A 78 14.69 30.62 8.44
N ALA A 79 15.66 29.99 9.12
CA ALA A 79 16.04 28.61 8.86
C ALA A 79 14.87 27.65 9.17
N ASP A 80 14.16 27.86 10.28
CA ASP A 80 12.96 27.10 10.63
C ASP A 80 11.86 27.26 9.56
N ILE A 81 11.58 28.51 9.13
CA ILE A 81 10.60 28.79 8.07
C ILE A 81 10.99 28.10 6.76
N ARG A 82 12.26 28.17 6.36
CA ARG A 82 12.76 27.49 5.16
C ARG A 82 12.65 25.98 5.29
N ARG A 83 12.95 25.41 6.45
CA ARG A 83 12.77 23.98 6.71
C ARG A 83 11.31 23.57 6.55
N LEU A 84 10.37 24.37 7.07
CA LEU A 84 8.93 24.15 6.86
C LEU A 84 8.53 24.23 5.38
N GLN A 85 9.09 25.19 4.63
CA GLN A 85 8.82 25.30 3.19
C GLN A 85 9.34 24.07 2.44
N VAL A 86 10.56 23.61 2.77
CA VAL A 86 11.15 22.41 2.16
C VAL A 86 10.32 21.17 2.47
N SER A 87 9.91 20.99 3.73
CA SER A 87 9.07 19.84 4.11
C SER A 87 7.70 19.83 3.42
N LEU A 88 7.19 20.97 2.98
CA LEU A 88 5.93 21.06 2.24
C LEU A 88 6.12 21.04 0.72
N SER A 89 7.29 21.42 0.20
CA SER A 89 7.58 21.31 -1.23
C SER A 89 7.73 19.85 -1.66
N ASP A 90 8.06 18.96 -0.73
CA ASP A 90 7.96 17.52 -0.94
C ASP A 90 6.48 17.16 -1.08
N GLY A 91 6.13 16.25 -1.99
CA GLY A 91 4.75 15.98 -2.49
C GLY A 91 3.64 15.68 -1.46
N GLU A 92 3.91 15.80 -0.16
CA GLU A 92 2.98 15.73 0.94
C GLU A 92 1.92 16.85 0.93
N ALA A 93 2.24 18.07 0.46
CA ALA A 93 1.29 19.19 0.48
C ALA A 93 0.02 18.91 -0.35
N PHE A 94 0.16 18.14 -1.44
CA PHE A 94 -0.94 17.71 -2.32
C PHE A 94 -1.20 16.20 -2.23
N SER A 95 -0.94 15.61 -1.06
CA SER A 95 -1.26 14.22 -0.75
C SER A 95 -2.74 14.02 -0.42
N LEU A 96 -3.18 12.76 -0.43
CA LEU A 96 -4.52 12.38 0.04
C LEU A 96 -4.81 12.84 1.48
N ALA A 97 -3.83 12.71 2.40
CA ALA A 97 -4.03 13.08 3.80
C ALA A 97 -4.31 14.59 3.93
N SER A 98 -3.53 15.43 3.23
CA SER A 98 -3.75 16.87 3.14
C SER A 98 -5.13 17.18 2.54
N ALA A 99 -5.53 16.49 1.47
CA ALA A 99 -6.85 16.71 0.86
C ALA A 99 -8.00 16.39 1.82
N VAL A 100 -7.89 15.33 2.63
CA VAL A 100 -8.89 14.98 3.64
C VAL A 100 -8.93 16.03 4.76
N GLN A 101 -7.79 16.55 5.20
CA GLN A 101 -7.74 17.64 6.17
C GLN A 101 -8.43 18.90 5.63
N TRP A 102 -8.15 19.29 4.39
CA TRP A 102 -8.86 20.41 3.74
C TRP A 102 -10.36 20.20 3.70
N ARG A 103 -10.82 18.98 3.44
CA ARG A 103 -12.24 18.65 3.46
C ARG A 103 -12.86 18.86 4.84
N GLU A 104 -12.18 18.43 5.90
CA GLU A 104 -12.66 18.63 7.28
C GLU A 104 -12.71 20.11 7.66
N THR A 105 -11.69 20.88 7.28
CA THR A 105 -11.66 22.34 7.48
C THR A 105 -12.81 23.02 6.74
N ILE A 106 -13.01 22.72 5.45
CA ILE A 106 -14.08 23.31 4.64
C ILE A 106 -15.46 22.98 5.23
N LEU A 107 -15.68 21.73 5.67
CA LEU A 107 -16.95 21.34 6.28
C LEU A 107 -17.20 22.05 7.62
N THR A 108 -16.15 22.27 8.41
CA THR A 108 -16.23 23.01 9.68
C THR A 108 -16.58 24.46 9.42
N ASP A 109 -15.85 25.13 8.51
CA ASP A 109 -16.10 26.52 8.13
C ASP A 109 -17.50 26.70 7.52
N GLN A 110 -17.95 25.75 6.69
CA GLN A 110 -19.32 25.75 6.15
C GLN A 110 -20.38 25.68 7.25
N ALA A 111 -20.18 24.81 8.24
CA ALA A 111 -21.11 24.69 9.37
C ALA A 111 -21.15 25.96 10.22
N GLU A 112 -19.99 26.58 10.48
CA GLU A 112 -19.89 27.85 11.21
C GLU A 112 -20.53 29.00 10.44
N ALA A 113 -20.25 29.12 9.14
CA ALA A 113 -20.82 30.13 8.27
C ALA A 113 -22.35 30.00 8.17
N GLN A 114 -22.86 28.77 8.08
CA GLN A 114 -24.29 28.49 8.11
C GLN A 114 -24.93 28.88 9.46
N ALA A 115 -24.26 28.62 10.59
CA ALA A 115 -24.72 29.03 11.90
C ALA A 115 -24.77 30.56 12.08
N GLN A 116 -23.90 31.29 11.38
CA GLN A 116 -23.85 32.75 11.38
C GLN A 116 -24.80 33.41 10.36
N GLY A 117 -25.51 32.62 9.55
CA GLY A 117 -26.42 33.12 8.52
C GLY A 117 -25.75 33.58 7.21
N ASP A 118 -24.44 33.37 7.07
CA ASP A 118 -23.66 33.69 5.87
C ASP A 118 -23.08 32.40 5.24
N GLY A 119 -23.96 31.46 4.90
CA GLY A 119 -23.57 30.14 4.37
C GLY A 119 -22.83 30.16 3.01
N HIS A 120 -22.60 31.34 2.42
CA HIS A 120 -21.90 31.50 1.15
C HIS A 120 -20.42 31.88 1.31
N ASN A 121 -19.99 32.31 2.49
CA ASN A 121 -18.66 32.86 2.70
C ASN A 121 -17.72 31.88 3.43
N VAL A 122 -17.32 30.83 2.72
CA VAL A 122 -16.41 29.80 3.26
C VAL A 122 -14.97 30.21 2.97
N GLY A 123 -14.34 30.92 3.91
CA GLY A 123 -12.99 31.47 3.75
C GLY A 123 -11.94 30.45 3.31
N SER A 124 -12.02 29.20 3.79
CA SER A 124 -11.09 28.13 3.41
C SER A 124 -11.19 27.70 1.95
N GLU A 125 -12.35 27.84 1.29
CA GLU A 125 -12.46 27.51 -0.15
C GLU A 125 -11.65 28.48 -1.02
N PHE A 126 -11.67 29.77 -0.67
CA PHE A 126 -10.85 30.79 -1.35
C PHE A 126 -9.35 30.53 -1.14
N VAL A 127 -8.94 30.18 0.09
CA VAL A 127 -7.54 29.85 0.37
C VAL A 127 -7.09 28.61 -0.40
N LEU A 128 -7.96 27.60 -0.52
CA LEU A 128 -7.68 26.41 -1.32
C LEU A 128 -7.51 26.78 -2.81
N ALA A 129 -8.38 27.62 -3.36
CA ALA A 129 -8.28 28.08 -4.75
C ALA A 129 -6.96 28.81 -5.03
N ASP A 130 -6.60 29.79 -4.19
CA ASP A 130 -5.33 30.51 -4.29
C ASP A 130 -4.12 29.56 -4.22
N LYS A 131 -4.17 28.56 -3.33
CA LYS A 131 -3.11 27.57 -3.17
C LYS A 131 -2.95 26.69 -4.41
N LEU A 132 -4.05 26.30 -5.04
CA LEU A 132 -4.04 25.50 -6.27
C LEU A 132 -3.49 26.28 -7.46
N GLU A 133 -3.89 27.54 -7.62
CA GLU A 133 -3.39 28.42 -8.68
C GLU A 133 -1.87 28.64 -8.55
N GLN A 134 -1.37 28.86 -7.34
CA GLN A 134 0.05 29.00 -7.08
C GLN A 134 0.83 27.72 -7.36
N ALA A 135 0.29 26.56 -7.00
CA ALA A 135 0.94 25.28 -7.28
C ALA A 135 1.00 25.02 -8.79
N GLU A 136 -0.06 25.38 -9.51
CA GLU A 136 -0.08 25.32 -10.98
C GLU A 136 0.99 26.26 -11.58
N ALA A 137 1.09 27.49 -11.08
CA ALA A 137 2.12 28.45 -11.50
C ALA A 137 3.56 27.97 -11.16
N ALA A 138 3.71 27.18 -10.09
CA ALA A 138 4.97 26.54 -9.71
C ALA A 138 5.29 25.27 -10.53
N GLY A 139 4.41 24.86 -11.44
CA GLY A 139 4.63 23.73 -12.35
C GLY A 139 4.17 22.38 -11.82
N PHE A 140 3.32 22.33 -10.78
CA PHE A 140 2.72 21.06 -10.34
C PHE A 140 1.81 20.45 -11.42
N PRO A 141 1.72 19.11 -11.54
CA PRO A 141 0.86 18.47 -12.52
C PRO A 141 -0.61 18.86 -12.34
N ARG A 142 -1.21 19.50 -13.35
CA ARG A 142 -2.61 19.96 -13.35
C ARG A 142 -3.61 18.87 -12.96
N ASP A 143 -3.40 17.64 -13.44
CA ASP A 143 -4.27 16.51 -13.15
C ASP A 143 -4.25 16.13 -11.66
N GLN A 144 -3.08 16.18 -11.03
CA GLN A 144 -2.94 15.93 -9.60
C GLN A 144 -3.64 17.01 -8.78
N LEU A 145 -3.46 18.28 -9.14
CA LEU A 145 -4.13 19.41 -8.47
C LEU A 145 -5.66 19.33 -8.61
N LYS A 146 -6.16 18.97 -9.80
CA LYS A 146 -7.59 18.78 -10.03
C LYS A 146 -8.18 17.64 -9.19
N ARG A 147 -7.47 16.52 -9.08
CA ARG A 147 -7.84 15.39 -8.22
C ARG A 147 -7.84 15.80 -6.75
N PHE A 148 -6.77 16.45 -6.29
CA PHE A 148 -6.66 16.98 -4.94
C PHE A 148 -7.82 17.93 -4.59
N ALA A 149 -8.09 18.91 -5.43
CA ALA A 149 -9.18 19.87 -5.26
C ALA A 149 -10.55 19.18 -5.16
N ARG A 150 -10.77 18.13 -5.98
CA ARG A 150 -12.01 17.35 -5.94
C ARG A 150 -12.18 16.61 -4.61
N VAL A 151 -11.11 16.03 -4.07
CA VAL A 151 -11.14 15.36 -2.76
C VAL A 151 -11.35 16.37 -1.63
N ALA A 152 -10.61 17.48 -1.66
CA ALA A 152 -10.69 18.55 -0.67
C ALA A 152 -12.09 19.18 -0.61
N THR A 153 -12.74 19.36 -1.75
CA THR A 153 -14.13 19.88 -1.80
C THR A 153 -15.20 18.82 -1.55
N GLY A 154 -14.82 17.58 -1.24
CA GLY A 154 -15.74 16.47 -1.00
C GLY A 154 -16.52 15.98 -2.24
N LYS A 155 -16.14 16.44 -3.44
CA LYS A 155 -16.78 16.08 -4.72
C LYS A 155 -16.28 14.76 -5.32
N GLY A 156 -15.25 14.15 -4.75
CA GLY A 156 -14.65 12.92 -5.26
C GLY A 156 -14.41 11.92 -4.14
N PHE A 157 -14.48 10.65 -4.50
CA PHE A 157 -14.24 9.56 -3.56
C PHE A 157 -12.90 8.87 -3.87
N PRO A 158 -11.82 9.14 -3.09
CA PRO A 158 -10.48 8.61 -3.35
C PRO A 158 -10.43 7.09 -3.39
N LEU A 159 -9.63 6.52 -4.30
CA LEU A 159 -9.48 5.06 -4.44
C LEU A 159 -8.95 4.39 -3.17
N ASP A 160 -7.94 4.98 -2.51
CA ASP A 160 -7.34 4.42 -1.30
C ASP A 160 -8.34 4.43 -0.13
N LEU A 161 -9.15 5.50 -0.02
CA LEU A 161 -10.21 5.62 0.97
C LEU A 161 -11.35 4.62 0.71
N ALA A 162 -11.81 4.53 -0.53
CA ALA A 162 -12.84 3.58 -0.95
C ALA A 162 -12.40 2.13 -0.68
N HIS A 163 -11.14 1.82 -1.00
CA HIS A 163 -10.56 0.52 -0.73
C HIS A 163 -10.57 0.20 0.78
N ALA A 164 -10.05 1.10 1.63
CA ALA A 164 -9.99 0.90 3.07
C ALA A 164 -11.39 0.75 3.69
N GLN A 165 -12.34 1.59 3.27
CA GLN A 165 -13.73 1.54 3.74
C GLN A 165 -14.44 0.26 3.29
N TYR A 166 -14.25 -0.19 2.04
CA TYR A 166 -14.80 -1.45 1.55
C TYR A 166 -14.28 -2.66 2.36
N VAL A 167 -12.98 -2.72 2.63
CA VAL A 167 -12.38 -3.79 3.44
C VAL A 167 -12.93 -3.75 4.87
N LYS A 168 -13.06 -2.56 5.47
CA LYS A 168 -13.66 -2.36 6.80
C LYS A 168 -15.13 -2.79 6.83
N ALA A 169 -15.91 -2.45 5.81
CA ALA A 169 -17.32 -2.84 5.70
C ALA A 169 -17.48 -4.37 5.61
N ARG A 170 -16.51 -5.07 5.03
CA ARG A 170 -16.49 -6.54 4.90
C ARG A 170 -15.59 -7.25 5.92
N ARG A 171 -15.35 -6.65 7.07
CA ARG A 171 -14.65 -7.30 8.19
C ARG A 171 -15.54 -8.39 8.83
N PRO A 172 -14.95 -9.40 9.50
CA PRO A 172 -15.70 -10.31 10.36
C PRO A 172 -16.51 -9.52 11.40
N ALA A 173 -17.77 -9.95 11.65
CA ALA A 173 -18.69 -9.27 12.56
C ALA A 173 -18.96 -7.79 12.20
N ASN A 174 -19.07 -7.46 10.90
CA ASN A 174 -19.54 -6.13 10.51
C ASN A 174 -21.04 -5.96 10.82
N PRO A 175 -21.48 -4.75 11.18
CA PRO A 175 -22.88 -4.49 11.55
C PRO A 175 -23.85 -4.51 10.36
N TYR A 176 -23.34 -4.45 9.14
CA TYR A 176 -24.14 -4.36 7.91
C TYR A 176 -24.52 -5.72 7.31
N GLY A 177 -24.07 -6.82 7.91
CA GLY A 177 -24.36 -8.18 7.45
C GLY A 177 -23.62 -8.61 6.18
N TYR A 178 -22.61 -7.85 5.74
CA TYR A 178 -21.82 -8.21 4.55
C TYR A 178 -21.00 -9.48 4.79
N ALA A 179 -20.96 -10.38 3.81
CA ALA A 179 -20.11 -11.56 3.90
C ALA A 179 -18.62 -11.17 4.03
N PRO A 180 -17.88 -11.68 5.02
CA PRO A 180 -16.50 -11.28 5.25
C PRO A 180 -15.57 -11.62 4.09
N LEU A 181 -14.57 -10.78 3.83
CA LEU A 181 -13.51 -11.09 2.88
C LEU A 181 -12.45 -12.00 3.52
N LYS A 182 -12.02 -13.04 2.79
CA LYS A 182 -10.84 -13.82 3.18
C LYS A 182 -9.60 -12.96 3.05
N ARG A 183 -8.60 -13.17 3.92
CA ARG A 183 -7.31 -12.45 3.88
C ARG A 183 -6.64 -12.50 2.50
N ALA A 184 -6.66 -13.67 1.85
CA ALA A 184 -6.14 -13.81 0.49
C ALA A 184 -6.91 -12.96 -0.54
N THR A 185 -8.22 -12.77 -0.36
CA THR A 185 -9.02 -11.90 -1.25
C THR A 185 -8.66 -10.43 -1.05
N VAL A 186 -8.42 -9.99 0.19
CA VAL A 186 -7.93 -8.64 0.49
C VAL A 186 -6.58 -8.39 -0.20
N ALA A 187 -5.61 -9.30 -0.05
CA ALA A 187 -4.31 -9.15 -0.71
C ALA A 187 -4.39 -9.10 -2.26
N ASN A 188 -5.33 -9.85 -2.86
CA ASN A 188 -5.57 -9.75 -4.30
C ASN A 188 -6.22 -8.42 -4.69
N LEU A 189 -7.10 -7.88 -3.84
CA LEU A 189 -7.71 -6.57 -4.05
C LEU A 189 -6.67 -5.45 -3.91
N ASP A 190 -5.78 -5.51 -2.92
CA ASP A 190 -4.64 -4.59 -2.75
C ASP A 190 -3.81 -4.52 -4.04
N THR A 191 -3.53 -5.70 -4.60
CA THR A 191 -2.76 -5.83 -5.85
C THR A 191 -3.53 -5.22 -7.03
N ALA A 192 -4.83 -5.49 -7.14
CA ALA A 192 -5.66 -4.91 -8.20
C ALA A 192 -5.78 -3.38 -8.09
N MET A 193 -5.92 -2.84 -6.87
CA MET A 193 -5.93 -1.39 -6.61
C MET A 193 -4.57 -0.74 -6.93
N LYS A 194 -3.46 -1.41 -6.59
CA LYS A 194 -2.11 -0.96 -6.96
C LYS A 194 -1.95 -0.85 -8.47
N HIS A 195 -2.40 -1.85 -9.22
CA HIS A 195 -2.39 -1.82 -10.69
C HIS A 195 -3.25 -0.68 -11.24
N LEU A 196 -4.46 -0.50 -10.71
CA LEU A 196 -5.35 0.58 -11.15
C LEU A 196 -4.74 1.96 -10.92
N ARG A 197 -4.15 2.18 -9.74
CA ARG A 197 -3.49 3.46 -9.41
C ARG A 197 -2.27 3.72 -10.30
N ALA A 198 -1.46 2.69 -10.55
CA ALA A 198 -0.32 2.81 -11.46
C ALA A 198 -0.77 3.15 -12.89
N PHE A 199 -1.86 2.54 -13.38
CA PHE A 199 -2.45 2.88 -14.68
C PHE A 199 -2.98 4.33 -14.75
N LEU A 200 -3.50 4.86 -13.65
CA LEU A 200 -3.98 6.25 -13.56
C LEU A 200 -2.87 7.26 -13.25
N HIS A 201 -1.61 6.81 -13.19
CA HIS A 201 -0.45 7.62 -12.79
C HIS A 201 -0.65 8.32 -11.44
N ASP A 202 -1.26 7.60 -10.49
CA ASP A 202 -1.67 8.13 -9.19
C ASP A 202 -0.62 7.87 -8.10
N GLU A 203 0.50 8.60 -8.17
CA GLU A 203 1.56 8.49 -7.16
C GLU A 203 1.12 9.06 -5.80
N ALA A 204 0.39 10.18 -5.83
CA ALA A 204 -0.06 10.92 -4.64
C ALA A 204 -1.29 10.35 -3.92
N LYS A 205 -1.86 9.23 -4.40
CA LYS A 205 -3.08 8.60 -3.85
C LYS A 205 -4.34 9.47 -3.95
N THR A 206 -4.38 10.42 -4.87
CA THR A 206 -5.49 11.37 -5.03
C THR A 206 -6.47 10.98 -6.11
N ALA A 207 -6.19 9.95 -6.93
CA ALA A 207 -7.14 9.45 -7.90
C ALA A 207 -8.44 9.00 -7.23
N CYS A 208 -9.55 9.41 -7.82
CA CYS A 208 -10.89 9.18 -7.33
C CYS A 208 -11.58 8.08 -8.15
N MET A 209 -12.63 7.47 -7.58
CA MET A 209 -13.45 6.48 -8.29
C MET A 209 -14.12 7.07 -9.54
N GLU A 210 -14.44 8.36 -9.53
CA GLU A 210 -15.04 9.10 -10.64
C GLU A 210 -14.08 9.38 -11.81
N ASP A 211 -12.76 9.27 -11.59
CA ASP A 211 -11.77 9.43 -12.67
C ASP A 211 -11.76 8.23 -13.63
N LEU A 212 -12.33 7.10 -13.21
CA LEU A 212 -12.37 5.89 -14.02
C LEU A 212 -13.63 5.85 -14.89
N THR A 213 -13.48 6.25 -16.16
CA THR A 213 -14.54 6.11 -17.16
C THR A 213 -14.64 4.67 -17.69
N PRO A 214 -15.77 4.27 -18.32
CA PRO A 214 -15.89 2.96 -18.96
C PRO A 214 -14.80 2.69 -20.01
N GLU A 215 -14.37 3.71 -20.75
CA GLU A 215 -13.32 3.62 -21.78
C GLU A 215 -11.95 3.36 -21.12
N LEU A 216 -11.65 4.07 -20.03
CA LEU A 216 -10.43 3.82 -19.25
C LEU A 216 -10.44 2.45 -18.59
N ALA A 217 -11.58 2.00 -18.06
CA ALA A 217 -11.72 0.65 -17.52
C ALA A 217 -11.51 -0.43 -18.59
N GLN A 218 -11.95 -0.18 -19.83
CA GLN A 218 -11.71 -1.08 -20.95
C GLN A 218 -10.22 -1.13 -21.32
N ARG A 219 -9.56 0.03 -21.47
CA ARG A 219 -8.11 0.10 -21.74
C ARG A 219 -7.29 -0.52 -20.62
N PHE A 220 -7.68 -0.30 -19.37
CA PHE A 220 -7.05 -0.94 -18.21
C PHE A 220 -7.11 -2.48 -18.31
N ARG A 221 -8.27 -3.02 -18.70
CA ARG A 221 -8.49 -4.45 -18.85
C ARG A 221 -7.78 -5.06 -20.06
N ASP A 222 -7.84 -4.39 -21.21
CA ASP A 222 -7.46 -4.96 -22.50
C ASP A 222 -6.02 -4.64 -22.93
N GLU A 223 -5.47 -3.51 -22.45
CA GLU A 223 -4.12 -3.06 -22.80
C GLU A 223 -3.18 -3.19 -21.59
N TYR A 224 -3.50 -2.52 -20.47
CA TYR A 224 -2.59 -2.40 -19.33
C TYR A 224 -2.40 -3.72 -18.58
N LEU A 225 -3.48 -4.34 -18.07
CA LEU A 225 -3.33 -5.55 -17.27
C LEU A 225 -2.61 -6.69 -18.03
N PRO A 226 -2.89 -6.95 -19.32
CA PRO A 226 -2.13 -7.92 -20.10
C PRO A 226 -0.65 -7.54 -20.29
N SER A 227 -0.29 -6.24 -20.27
CA SER A 227 1.11 -5.82 -20.42
C SER A 227 1.91 -5.85 -19.11
N VAL A 228 1.26 -5.99 -17.95
CA VAL A 228 1.95 -6.01 -16.65
C VAL A 228 2.69 -7.34 -16.43
N PRO A 229 4.03 -7.34 -16.36
CA PRO A 229 4.79 -8.55 -16.08
C PRO A 229 4.68 -8.94 -14.60
N ASN A 230 4.83 -10.22 -14.30
CA ASN A 230 5.06 -10.71 -12.95
C ASN A 230 6.09 -11.84 -12.94
N ASN A 231 6.62 -12.21 -11.76
CA ASN A 231 7.66 -13.23 -11.63
C ASN A 231 7.28 -14.59 -12.26
N ARG A 232 5.98 -14.92 -12.31
CA ARG A 232 5.48 -16.18 -12.87
C ARG A 232 5.21 -16.09 -14.37
N ASN A 233 5.01 -14.90 -14.89
CA ASN A 233 4.59 -14.64 -16.25
C ASN A 233 5.23 -13.31 -16.72
N PRO A 234 6.50 -13.37 -17.17
CA PRO A 234 7.25 -12.16 -17.56
C PRO A 234 6.66 -11.49 -18.81
N ARG A 235 5.80 -12.19 -19.56
CA ARG A 235 5.13 -11.67 -20.76
C ARG A 235 3.80 -10.98 -20.49
N GLY A 236 3.35 -10.89 -19.23
CA GLY A 236 2.06 -10.27 -18.91
C GLY A 236 1.15 -11.10 -18.00
N LEU A 237 0.07 -10.48 -17.49
CA LEU A 237 -0.94 -11.22 -16.72
C LEU A 237 -1.78 -12.14 -17.62
N SER A 238 -2.10 -13.33 -17.10
CA SER A 238 -3.01 -14.25 -17.80
C SER A 238 -4.44 -13.70 -17.85
N ALA A 239 -5.21 -14.06 -18.88
CA ALA A 239 -6.60 -13.62 -19.04
C ALA A 239 -7.47 -13.91 -17.80
N GLN A 240 -7.25 -15.06 -17.14
CA GLN A 240 -7.94 -15.41 -15.89
C GLN A 240 -7.58 -14.45 -14.75
N THR A 241 -6.31 -14.04 -14.64
CA THR A 241 -5.83 -13.09 -13.63
C THR A 241 -6.39 -11.69 -13.90
N VAL A 242 -6.41 -11.26 -15.18
CA VAL A 242 -7.05 -10.02 -15.61
C VAL A 242 -8.53 -10.01 -15.21
N ALA A 243 -9.27 -11.06 -15.55
CA ALA A 243 -10.69 -11.18 -15.20
C ALA A 243 -10.92 -11.17 -13.67
N LYS A 244 -10.03 -11.83 -12.90
CA LYS A 244 -10.07 -11.81 -11.44
C LYS A 244 -9.89 -10.39 -10.89
N ASN A 245 -8.88 -9.66 -11.35
CA ASN A 245 -8.61 -8.29 -10.90
C ASN A 245 -9.78 -7.35 -11.22
N VAL A 246 -10.31 -7.42 -12.44
CA VAL A 246 -11.49 -6.64 -12.87
C VAL A 246 -12.71 -6.98 -12.00
N ASN A 247 -12.96 -8.26 -11.71
CA ASN A 247 -14.08 -8.66 -10.86
C ASN A 247 -13.94 -8.15 -9.42
N LEU A 248 -12.73 -8.13 -8.86
CA LEU A 248 -12.49 -7.57 -7.53
C LEU A 248 -12.78 -6.07 -7.50
N LEU A 249 -12.27 -5.32 -8.48
CA LEU A 249 -12.52 -3.88 -8.60
C LEU A 249 -14.00 -3.59 -8.83
N LYS A 250 -14.69 -4.38 -9.67
CA LYS A 250 -16.13 -4.27 -9.90
C LYS A 250 -16.93 -4.26 -8.60
N GLN A 251 -16.60 -5.16 -7.65
CA GLN A 251 -17.31 -5.25 -6.37
C GLN A 251 -17.13 -4.02 -5.49
N VAL A 252 -15.96 -3.36 -5.55
CA VAL A 252 -15.73 -2.10 -4.83
C VAL A 252 -16.65 -1.00 -5.37
N TRP A 253 -16.83 -0.89 -6.69
CA TRP A 253 -17.78 0.07 -7.27
C TRP A 253 -19.23 -0.26 -6.96
N VAL A 254 -19.63 -1.54 -7.00
CA VAL A 254 -20.99 -1.94 -6.60
C VAL A 254 -21.28 -1.50 -5.18
N TRP A 255 -20.35 -1.74 -4.24
CA TRP A 255 -20.47 -1.30 -2.86
C TRP A 255 -20.53 0.23 -2.74
N ALA A 256 -19.61 0.95 -3.37
CA ALA A 256 -19.56 2.41 -3.26
C ALA A 256 -20.81 3.10 -3.83
N ILE A 257 -21.41 2.54 -4.90
CA ILE A 257 -22.69 3.00 -5.44
C ILE A 257 -23.83 2.66 -4.47
N GLY A 258 -23.85 1.44 -3.92
CA GLY A 258 -24.89 0.97 -2.99
C GLY A 258 -24.95 1.78 -1.69
N GLU A 259 -23.81 2.18 -1.14
CA GLU A 259 -23.70 3.03 0.05
C GLU A 259 -23.87 4.53 -0.25
N GLY A 260 -24.05 4.92 -1.51
CA GLY A 260 -24.24 6.32 -1.91
C GLY A 260 -22.97 7.18 -1.78
N HIS A 261 -21.78 6.57 -1.75
CA HIS A 261 -20.51 7.31 -1.79
C HIS A 261 -20.26 7.96 -3.15
N LEU A 262 -20.85 7.40 -4.21
CA LEU A 262 -20.86 7.98 -5.55
C LEU A 262 -22.23 8.62 -5.82
N GLY A 263 -22.27 9.62 -6.70
CA GLY A 263 -23.51 10.30 -7.05
C GLY A 263 -24.60 9.33 -7.57
N ARG A 264 -25.89 9.66 -7.37
CA ARG A 264 -27.03 8.79 -7.72
C ARG A 264 -27.07 8.30 -9.18
N LYS A 265 -26.44 9.04 -10.09
CA LYS A 265 -26.35 8.69 -11.52
C LYS A 265 -25.07 7.93 -11.89
N ALA A 266 -24.20 7.66 -10.92
CA ALA A 266 -22.96 6.94 -11.15
C ALA A 266 -23.26 5.53 -11.66
N ARG A 267 -22.54 5.13 -12.71
CA ARG A 267 -22.59 3.78 -13.28
C ARG A 267 -21.30 3.07 -12.96
N ASN A 268 -21.36 1.75 -12.89
CA ASN A 268 -20.18 0.94 -12.67
C ASN A 268 -19.34 0.89 -13.98
N PRO A 269 -18.11 1.40 -14.00
CA PRO A 269 -17.30 1.44 -15.22
C PRO A 269 -16.83 0.04 -15.66
N TRP A 270 -16.97 -0.96 -14.79
CA TRP A 270 -16.62 -2.36 -15.05
C TRP A 270 -17.76 -3.14 -15.72
N GLU A 271 -18.88 -2.50 -16.04
CA GLU A 271 -19.98 -3.08 -16.80
C GLU A 271 -19.77 -2.89 -18.30
N PHE A 272 -18.94 -3.77 -18.86
CA PHE A 272 -18.73 -3.82 -20.29
C PHE A 272 -19.98 -4.37 -20.99
N ARG A 273 -20.33 -3.76 -22.14
CA ARG A 273 -21.30 -4.36 -23.06
C ARG A 273 -20.83 -5.77 -23.39
N LYS A 274 -21.75 -6.74 -23.50
CA LYS A 274 -21.43 -8.11 -23.92
C LYS A 274 -20.76 -8.06 -25.31
N GLY A 275 -19.43 -8.04 -25.32
CA GLY A 275 -18.65 -8.08 -26.54
C GLY A 275 -18.62 -9.48 -27.14
N LEU A 276 -18.07 -9.57 -28.35
CA LEU A 276 -17.74 -10.84 -28.99
C LEU A 276 -16.99 -11.73 -27.98
N ARG A 277 -17.48 -12.95 -27.80
CA ARG A 277 -16.85 -13.95 -26.94
C ARG A 277 -15.42 -14.12 -27.46
N ARG A 278 -14.41 -13.71 -26.68
CA ARG A 278 -13.02 -14.08 -26.97
C ARG A 278 -12.98 -15.59 -26.96
N THR A 279 -12.59 -16.20 -28.07
CA THR A 279 -12.16 -17.60 -28.06
C THR A 279 -11.05 -17.68 -27.05
N VAL A 280 -11.29 -18.41 -25.96
CA VAL A 280 -10.23 -18.74 -25.02
C VAL A 280 -9.17 -19.39 -25.88
N ASN A 281 -8.03 -18.72 -26.08
CA ASN A 281 -6.90 -19.31 -26.77
C ASN A 281 -6.50 -20.49 -25.90
N LYS A 282 -7.04 -21.67 -26.25
CA LYS A 282 -6.90 -22.96 -25.59
C LYS A 282 -5.46 -23.49 -25.64
N ARG A 283 -4.49 -22.65 -26.02
CA ARG A 283 -3.09 -22.77 -25.60
C ARG A 283 -2.94 -22.42 -24.11
N GLU A 284 -3.89 -22.83 -23.28
CA GLU A 284 -3.63 -22.97 -21.86
C GLU A 284 -2.44 -23.93 -21.78
N LYS A 285 -1.39 -23.52 -21.07
CA LYS A 285 -0.42 -24.49 -20.56
C LYS A 285 -1.23 -25.50 -19.75
N VAL A 286 -1.60 -26.60 -20.39
CA VAL A 286 -2.09 -27.77 -19.68
C VAL A 286 -0.95 -28.11 -18.74
N ARG A 287 -1.23 -28.10 -17.43
CA ARG A 287 -0.26 -28.63 -16.49
C ARG A 287 -0.12 -30.09 -16.87
N GLU A 288 1.05 -30.46 -17.38
CA GLU A 288 1.33 -31.84 -17.71
C GLU A 288 1.38 -32.62 -16.42
N ASP A 289 0.66 -33.73 -16.40
CA ASP A 289 0.73 -34.67 -15.29
C ASP A 289 2.09 -35.35 -15.32
N TYR A 290 2.71 -35.46 -14.14
CA TYR A 290 3.96 -36.17 -14.00
C TYR A 290 3.81 -37.63 -14.44
N GLN A 291 4.75 -38.08 -15.25
CA GLN A 291 4.83 -39.46 -15.70
C GLN A 291 5.35 -40.36 -14.58
N PRO A 292 5.06 -41.67 -14.60
CA PRO A 292 5.50 -42.61 -13.56
C PRO A 292 7.02 -42.60 -13.30
N HIS A 293 7.83 -42.42 -14.35
CA HIS A 293 9.28 -42.34 -14.23
C HIS A 293 9.75 -41.04 -13.55
N GLU A 294 9.06 -39.92 -13.77
CA GLU A 294 9.35 -38.64 -13.12
C GLU A 294 8.97 -38.69 -11.64
N PHE A 295 7.82 -39.28 -11.30
CA PHE A 295 7.45 -39.55 -9.90
C PHE A 295 8.48 -40.45 -9.20
N SER A 296 8.95 -41.49 -9.89
CA SER A 296 9.99 -42.38 -9.36
C SER A 296 11.30 -41.63 -9.09
N ALA A 297 11.71 -40.73 -9.99
CA ALA A 297 12.89 -39.90 -9.80
C ALA A 297 12.72 -38.93 -8.62
N LEU A 298 11.55 -38.30 -8.50
CA LEU A 298 11.22 -37.36 -7.42
C LEU A 298 11.20 -38.05 -6.04
N LEU A 299 10.64 -39.26 -5.98
CA LEU A 299 10.62 -40.07 -4.76
C LEU A 299 12.01 -40.58 -4.37
N LYS A 300 12.87 -40.91 -5.35
CA LYS A 300 14.28 -41.29 -5.11
C LYS A 300 15.12 -40.10 -4.60
N ALA A 301 14.83 -38.91 -5.11
CA ALA A 301 15.51 -37.68 -4.70
C ALA A 301 15.12 -37.20 -3.28
N THR A 302 14.10 -37.80 -2.67
CA THR A 302 13.61 -37.43 -1.33
C THR A 302 13.71 -38.58 -0.34
N THR A 303 14.31 -38.32 0.81
CA THR A 303 14.50 -39.33 1.86
C THR A 303 13.19 -39.66 2.56
N ARG A 304 12.84 -40.94 2.67
CA ARG A 304 11.69 -41.38 3.47
C ARG A 304 11.94 -41.07 4.94
N GLY A 305 10.93 -40.55 5.63
CA GLY A 305 11.04 -40.12 7.02
C GLY A 305 11.57 -38.69 7.19
N SER A 306 12.03 -38.03 6.12
CA SER A 306 12.20 -36.57 6.15
C SER A 306 10.86 -35.89 5.94
N ARG A 307 10.74 -34.67 6.47
CA ARG A 307 9.52 -33.87 6.36
C ARG A 307 9.09 -33.68 4.90
N GLU A 308 10.03 -33.31 4.04
CA GLU A 308 9.80 -33.04 2.63
C GLU A 308 9.43 -34.32 1.86
N GLY A 309 10.17 -35.41 2.10
CA GLY A 309 9.93 -36.68 1.43
C GLY A 309 8.61 -37.31 1.81
N ASP A 310 8.18 -37.14 3.06
CA ASP A 310 6.92 -37.69 3.52
C ASP A 310 5.71 -36.85 3.06
N ILE A 311 5.80 -35.51 3.08
CA ILE A 311 4.74 -34.65 2.51
C ILE A 311 4.53 -34.97 1.04
N LEU A 312 5.62 -35.17 0.29
CA LEU A 312 5.53 -35.50 -1.12
C LEU A 312 4.81 -36.85 -1.35
N ARG A 313 5.21 -37.89 -0.62
CA ARG A 313 4.58 -39.22 -0.68
C ARG A 313 3.10 -39.14 -0.33
N LEU A 314 2.77 -38.35 0.69
CA LEU A 314 1.40 -38.12 1.11
C LEU A 314 0.60 -37.38 0.03
N ALA A 315 1.15 -36.35 -0.59
CA ALA A 315 0.51 -35.61 -1.68
C ALA A 315 0.19 -36.50 -2.88
N ILE A 316 1.16 -37.35 -3.27
CA ILE A 316 0.99 -38.29 -4.39
C ILE A 316 -0.07 -39.35 -4.07
N ALA A 317 -0.03 -39.94 -2.87
CA ALA A 317 -0.93 -41.02 -2.49
C ALA A 317 -2.39 -40.57 -2.27
N SER A 318 -2.60 -39.30 -1.88
CA SER A 318 -3.91 -38.81 -1.43
C SER A 318 -4.54 -37.75 -2.34
N GLY A 319 -3.77 -37.13 -3.24
CA GLY A 319 -4.24 -36.04 -4.10
C GLY A 319 -4.68 -34.78 -3.33
N TYR A 320 -4.25 -34.62 -2.08
CA TYR A 320 -4.56 -33.43 -1.29
C TYR A 320 -4.01 -32.16 -1.96
N ARG A 321 -4.72 -31.05 -1.75
CA ARG A 321 -4.15 -29.73 -2.05
C ARG A 321 -3.03 -29.40 -1.07
N ALA A 322 -2.08 -28.58 -1.50
CA ALA A 322 -0.95 -28.19 -0.68
C ALA A 322 -1.37 -27.46 0.62
N ASP A 323 -2.43 -26.65 0.57
CA ASP A 323 -2.99 -25.97 1.75
C ASP A 323 -3.71 -26.92 2.71
N GLU A 324 -4.39 -27.93 2.17
CA GLU A 324 -5.03 -29.00 2.94
C GLU A 324 -3.94 -29.82 3.68
N LEU A 325 -2.85 -30.24 3.01
CA LEU A 325 -1.73 -30.92 3.67
C LEU A 325 -1.04 -30.04 4.71
N ALA A 326 -0.92 -28.74 4.42
CA ALA A 326 -0.34 -27.79 5.35
C ALA A 326 -1.24 -27.50 6.56
N THR A 327 -2.49 -27.94 6.60
CA THR A 327 -3.40 -27.71 7.75
C THR A 327 -3.90 -29.01 8.38
N LEU A 328 -3.58 -30.16 7.80
CA LEU A 328 -3.95 -31.47 8.30
C LEU A 328 -3.54 -31.67 9.76
N SER A 329 -4.50 -32.06 10.59
CA SER A 329 -4.31 -32.38 12.00
C SER A 329 -4.31 -33.89 12.26
N ILE A 330 -3.77 -34.30 13.41
CA ILE A 330 -3.72 -35.72 13.83
C ILE A 330 -5.13 -36.30 13.93
N ASP A 331 -6.07 -35.52 14.46
CA ASP A 331 -7.44 -35.95 14.73
C ASP A 331 -8.23 -36.22 13.44
N GLU A 332 -7.76 -35.67 12.31
CA GLU A 332 -8.31 -35.92 10.99
C GLU A 332 -7.80 -37.22 10.36
N VAL A 333 -6.81 -37.90 10.98
CA VAL A 333 -6.30 -39.19 10.53
C VAL A 333 -7.07 -40.33 11.19
N LYS A 334 -7.59 -41.28 10.40
CA LYS A 334 -8.22 -42.47 10.99
C LYS A 334 -7.18 -43.31 11.74
N ALA A 335 -7.60 -43.88 12.88
CA ALA A 335 -6.71 -44.66 13.75
C ALA A 335 -6.13 -45.91 13.06
N ASP A 336 -6.82 -46.45 12.06
CA ASP A 336 -6.38 -47.59 11.24
C ASP A 336 -5.49 -47.16 10.05
N GLY A 337 -5.24 -45.86 9.87
CA GLY A 337 -4.49 -45.33 8.74
C GLY A 337 -5.21 -45.43 7.39
N SER A 338 -6.49 -45.85 7.37
CA SER A 338 -7.27 -46.06 6.14
C SER A 338 -7.48 -44.80 5.31
N GLY A 339 -7.28 -43.63 5.91
CA GLY A 339 -7.39 -42.36 5.21
C GLY A 339 -7.55 -41.18 6.16
N PHE A 340 -7.95 -40.07 5.56
CA PHE A 340 -8.07 -38.77 6.21
C PHE A 340 -9.47 -38.19 6.04
N SER A 341 -9.96 -37.54 7.08
CA SER A 341 -11.24 -36.84 7.09
C SER A 341 -11.00 -35.34 7.09
N LEU A 342 -11.24 -34.67 5.95
CA LEU A 342 -11.21 -33.22 5.91
C LEU A 342 -12.44 -32.66 6.60
N ALA A 343 -12.27 -32.15 7.82
CA ALA A 343 -13.37 -31.55 8.56
C ALA A 343 -13.69 -30.12 8.08
N GLN A 344 -12.71 -29.46 7.46
CA GLN A 344 -12.79 -28.06 7.07
C GLN A 344 -12.69 -27.86 5.55
N GLY A 345 -13.54 -26.98 5.03
CA GLY A 345 -13.47 -26.55 3.65
C GLY A 345 -14.50 -25.46 3.33
N LYS A 346 -14.33 -24.78 2.19
CA LYS A 346 -15.16 -23.61 1.84
C LYS A 346 -16.64 -23.97 1.63
N THR A 347 -16.92 -25.19 1.21
CA THR A 347 -18.26 -25.71 0.93
C THR A 347 -18.47 -27.01 1.72
N SER A 348 -19.72 -27.42 1.93
CA SER A 348 -20.03 -28.75 2.49
C SER A 348 -19.32 -29.86 1.71
N ASN A 349 -19.27 -29.74 0.39
CA ASN A 349 -18.61 -30.70 -0.51
C ASN A 349 -17.09 -30.77 -0.35
N ALA A 350 -16.47 -29.80 0.31
CA ALA A 350 -15.05 -29.85 0.62
C ALA A 350 -14.76 -30.76 1.82
N LYS A 351 -15.75 -31.00 2.69
CA LYS A 351 -15.69 -32.02 3.74
C LYS A 351 -15.81 -33.38 3.09
N ARG A 352 -14.73 -34.16 3.16
CA ARG A 352 -14.65 -35.46 2.46
C ARG A 352 -13.68 -36.38 3.17
N PHE A 353 -13.92 -37.67 2.99
CA PHE A 353 -12.97 -38.69 3.35
C PHE A 353 -12.10 -39.01 2.13
N ILE A 354 -10.79 -39.10 2.33
CA ILE A 354 -9.83 -39.48 1.30
C ILE A 354 -9.18 -40.79 1.73
N PRO A 355 -9.47 -41.91 1.03
CA PRO A 355 -8.85 -43.18 1.34
C PRO A 355 -7.37 -43.16 0.96
N LEU A 356 -6.57 -43.87 1.75
CA LEU A 356 -5.18 -44.18 1.42
C LEU A 356 -5.08 -45.62 0.93
N VAL A 357 -4.23 -45.82 -0.08
CA VAL A 357 -3.82 -47.16 -0.51
C VAL A 357 -3.03 -47.85 0.60
N ASP A 358 -3.05 -49.18 0.64
CA ASP A 358 -2.45 -49.97 1.73
C ASP A 358 -0.97 -49.62 1.98
N ASP A 359 -0.19 -49.50 0.91
CA ASP A 359 1.23 -49.10 0.97
C ASP A 359 1.46 -47.70 1.56
N ALA A 360 0.43 -46.85 1.53
CA ALA A 360 0.45 -45.51 2.08
C ALA A 360 -0.06 -45.43 3.53
N LYS A 361 -0.61 -46.51 4.11
CA LYS A 361 -1.07 -46.53 5.51
C LYS A 361 0.07 -46.27 6.50
N GLU A 362 1.28 -46.69 6.16
CA GLU A 362 2.50 -46.41 6.93
C GLU A 362 2.85 -44.90 6.96
N LEU A 363 2.27 -44.08 6.08
CA LEU A 363 2.43 -42.63 6.07
C LEU A 363 1.71 -41.91 7.23
N ARG A 364 0.98 -42.65 8.07
CA ARG A 364 0.45 -42.15 9.36
C ARG A 364 1.55 -41.61 10.27
N GLN A 365 2.67 -42.32 10.37
CA GLN A 365 3.82 -41.92 11.20
C GLN A 365 4.42 -40.58 10.77
N PRO A 366 4.58 -40.32 9.47
CA PRO A 366 4.88 -38.98 8.98
C PRO A 366 3.89 -37.89 9.33
N VAL A 367 2.57 -38.12 9.22
CA VAL A 367 1.58 -37.11 9.61
C VAL A 367 1.74 -36.75 11.08
N TRP A 368 1.94 -37.75 11.94
CA TRP A 368 2.24 -37.54 13.35
C TRP A 368 3.51 -36.69 13.56
N ARG A 369 4.59 -36.95 12.80
CA ARG A 369 5.82 -36.14 12.84
C ARG A 369 5.59 -34.70 12.38
N LEU A 370 4.83 -34.51 11.30
CA LEU A 370 4.50 -33.19 10.75
C LEU A 370 3.73 -32.31 11.73
N THR A 371 2.84 -32.91 12.51
CA THR A 371 2.05 -32.24 13.54
C THR A 371 2.81 -32.08 14.86
N ALA A 372 3.61 -33.06 15.28
CA ALA A 372 4.43 -32.97 16.50
C ALA A 372 5.46 -31.83 16.41
N HIS A 373 6.06 -31.60 15.24
CA HIS A 373 6.97 -30.48 15.01
C HIS A 373 6.28 -29.10 15.10
N ARG A 374 4.95 -29.00 15.00
CA ARG A 374 4.22 -27.72 15.20
C ARG A 374 4.04 -27.38 16.67
N VAL A 375 3.79 -28.39 17.50
CA VAL A 375 3.60 -28.22 18.95
C VAL A 375 4.89 -27.69 19.60
N GLY A 376 6.06 -28.08 19.10
CA GLY A 376 7.35 -27.58 19.59
C GLY A 376 7.69 -26.12 19.22
N TYR A 377 6.97 -25.47 18.29
CA TYR A 377 7.23 -24.08 17.86
C TYR A 377 6.17 -23.09 18.34
N SER A 378 5.09 -23.56 18.97
CA SER A 378 4.01 -22.72 19.49
C SER A 378 4.00 -22.71 21.02
N SER A 379 5.10 -22.23 21.62
CA SER A 379 5.13 -21.87 23.04
C SER A 379 5.67 -20.45 23.19
N ASN A 380 4.80 -19.46 22.99
CA ASN A 380 4.93 -18.11 23.55
C ASN A 380 3.55 -17.41 23.54
N GLY A 381 2.85 -17.54 24.67
CA GLY A 381 1.60 -16.85 25.04
C GLY A 381 1.01 -17.47 26.32
N PRO A 382 0.54 -16.68 27.31
CA PRO A 382 1.01 -16.80 28.69
C PRO A 382 0.08 -17.62 29.60
N SER A 383 0.67 -18.37 30.54
CA SER A 383 0.29 -18.44 31.98
C SER A 383 0.90 -19.67 32.67
N GLY A 384 1.52 -19.46 33.84
CA GLY A 384 1.71 -20.50 34.86
C GLY A 384 3.07 -21.20 34.92
N LEU A 385 4.03 -20.61 35.64
CA LEU A 385 5.19 -21.29 36.25
C LEU A 385 4.74 -22.21 37.41
N PRO A 386 5.51 -23.24 37.88
CA PRO A 386 6.93 -23.08 38.21
C PRO A 386 7.93 -24.22 37.88
N GLN A 387 9.15 -23.74 37.58
CA GLN A 387 10.51 -24.20 37.95
C GLN A 387 10.99 -25.63 37.65
N GLY A 388 12.12 -25.69 36.91
CA GLY A 388 13.06 -26.81 37.01
C GLY A 388 14.16 -26.87 35.93
N ARG A 389 15.34 -26.33 36.26
CA ARG A 389 16.69 -26.56 35.68
C ARG A 389 17.12 -25.87 34.37
N LEU A 390 18.19 -25.10 34.56
CA LEU A 390 19.09 -24.45 33.60
C LEU A 390 19.93 -25.46 32.80
N LEU A 391 20.17 -25.17 31.51
CA LEU A 391 21.43 -25.33 30.74
C LEU A 391 21.27 -24.61 29.36
N PRO A 392 22.36 -24.33 28.59
CA PRO A 392 22.72 -22.95 28.22
C PRO A 392 22.28 -22.49 26.82
N SER A 393 22.31 -21.17 26.69
CA SER A 393 22.01 -20.36 25.51
C SER A 393 22.88 -20.67 24.28
N LEU A 394 22.26 -20.77 23.11
CA LEU A 394 22.88 -20.48 21.83
C LEU A 394 22.06 -19.42 21.09
N SER A 395 22.66 -18.24 20.97
CA SER A 395 22.25 -17.10 20.15
C SER A 395 22.42 -17.39 18.66
N GLY A 396 21.44 -17.03 17.82
CA GLY A 396 21.64 -17.05 16.36
C GLY A 396 20.41 -16.72 15.49
N SER A 397 20.14 -15.43 15.30
CA SER A 397 19.58 -14.69 14.15
C SER A 397 18.38 -15.22 13.29
N PRO A 398 17.36 -14.37 12.98
CA PRO A 398 16.21 -14.72 12.16
C PRO A 398 16.43 -14.38 10.67
N ALA A 399 16.90 -15.34 9.89
CA ALA A 399 16.97 -15.20 8.42
C ALA A 399 16.75 -16.55 7.72
N PHE A 400 15.53 -17.11 7.79
CA PHE A 400 15.24 -18.36 7.09
C PHE A 400 13.86 -18.47 6.43
N ALA A 401 12.92 -17.56 6.71
CA ALA A 401 11.56 -17.65 6.16
C ALA A 401 11.43 -17.27 4.67
N ALA A 402 12.48 -16.74 4.02
CA ALA A 402 12.43 -16.27 2.65
C ALA A 402 13.15 -17.15 1.61
N LYS A 403 13.76 -18.29 1.99
CA LYS A 403 14.64 -19.06 1.09
C LYS A 403 14.07 -20.37 0.55
N CYS A 404 12.88 -20.81 0.98
CA CYS A 404 12.36 -22.14 0.63
C CYS A 404 11.64 -22.26 -0.72
N TRP A 405 11.58 -21.22 -1.56
CA TRP A 405 10.84 -21.27 -2.84
C TRP A 405 11.55 -20.60 -4.03
N ASP A 406 12.88 -20.46 -3.96
CA ASP A 406 13.67 -19.85 -5.03
C ASP A 406 14.45 -20.94 -5.80
N LEU A 407 13.73 -21.74 -6.58
CA LEU A 407 14.34 -22.58 -7.62
C LEU A 407 14.67 -21.67 -8.80
N ARG A 408 15.91 -21.18 -8.84
CA ARG A 408 16.48 -20.60 -10.07
C ARG A 408 16.61 -21.73 -11.11
N PRO A 409 16.28 -21.49 -12.39
CA PRO A 409 16.65 -22.42 -13.43
C PRO A 409 18.18 -22.44 -13.55
N MET A 410 18.79 -23.62 -13.51
CA MET A 410 20.17 -23.81 -13.93
C MET A 410 20.24 -23.61 -15.45
N ASP A 411 21.12 -22.72 -15.90
CA ASP A 411 21.53 -22.61 -17.29
C ASP A 411 22.14 -23.95 -17.74
N ALA A 412 21.48 -24.60 -18.69
CA ALA A 412 22.01 -25.76 -19.40
C ALA A 412 22.64 -25.29 -20.72
N SER A 413 23.86 -24.74 -20.64
CA SER A 413 24.75 -24.58 -21.79
C SER A 413 25.70 -25.76 -21.87
N LEU A 414 25.21 -26.89 -22.39
CA LEU A 414 26.07 -27.98 -22.85
C LEU A 414 26.23 -27.87 -24.36
N SER A 415 27.39 -27.40 -24.79
CA SER A 415 27.86 -27.49 -26.17
C SER A 415 27.93 -28.94 -26.62
N ILE A 416 27.21 -29.27 -27.67
CA ILE A 416 27.34 -30.53 -28.41
C ILE A 416 28.43 -30.31 -29.48
N PRO A 417 29.53 -31.09 -29.51
CA PRO A 417 30.50 -31.01 -30.60
C PRO A 417 29.93 -31.62 -31.90
N PRO A 418 30.37 -31.13 -33.08
CA PRO A 418 29.86 -31.61 -34.36
C PRO A 418 30.32 -33.04 -34.64
N VAL A 419 29.36 -33.88 -35.04
CA VAL A 419 29.62 -35.21 -35.62
C VAL A 419 30.11 -35.00 -37.05
N THR A 420 31.35 -35.39 -37.32
CA THR A 420 31.87 -35.56 -38.68
C THR A 420 31.26 -36.82 -39.30
N LEU A 421 30.53 -36.64 -40.40
CA LEU A 421 30.10 -37.72 -41.28
C LEU A 421 31.30 -38.18 -42.11
N GLY A 422 31.62 -39.48 -42.01
CA GLY A 422 32.48 -40.22 -42.93
C GLY A 422 31.65 -41.22 -43.71
#